data_AF-A0AB34K0G8-F1
#
_entry.id   AF-A0AB34K0G8-F1
#
_cell.length_a   1.000
_cell.length_b   1.000
_cell.length_c   1.000
_cell.angle_alpha   90.00
_cell.angle_beta   90.00
_cell.angle_gamma   90.00
#
_symmetry.space_group_name_H-M   'P 1'
#
loop_
_entity.id
_entity.type
_entity.pdbx_description
1 polymer ?
#
loop_
_entity_poly.entity_id
_entity_poly.type
_entity_poly.pdbx_seq_one_letter_code
_entity_poly.pdbx_strand_id
1 'polypeptide(L)'
;MARLVTHHDPYHVHKTLGLAALLHFLLRIACFFWTGSAFATGEPLWLTSAGVLLHGVLSFSSLLLPLPTKRNFSAPMIWPEFRLHSIIFASRHVLCTLLTLNHAWPTNLYAHALAKLTVVIGTVKAAEYVTERFGDKANRTTNSMPYPASISQEEQLAIKREYARAQFGATVGACLPDPTIAFLPLLPIQIAPFLMTLVRKGKIGAISYHAVYVFSLWIVWVALALILWRRQENDTTFFLFASAVAPIKLRLDYGWNKTFIWCLHNFLAFIVFPLFLARPLSKLEPYANWGSLAIVIKAACQVQVYSTVWTHWLAPTKADAEGKDSECNGSRHHGWGRVLLRFTASSSTSRFRRG
;
A
#
# COMPACT_ATOMS: atom_id res chain seq x y z
N MET A 1 19.32 -20.80 10.70
CA MET A 1 18.35 -19.98 9.92
C MET A 1 17.16 -20.82 9.48
N ALA A 2 15.92 -20.37 9.72
CA ALA A 2 14.73 -21.08 9.27
C ALA A 2 14.57 -21.04 7.72
N ARG A 3 14.05 -22.13 7.13
CA ARG A 3 13.74 -22.19 5.69
C ARG A 3 12.46 -21.38 5.38
N LEU A 4 12.37 -20.79 4.18
CA LEU A 4 11.14 -20.10 3.76
C LEU A 4 9.99 -21.09 3.53
N VAL A 5 10.32 -22.27 3.01
CA VAL A 5 9.41 -23.42 2.94
C VAL A 5 9.49 -24.20 4.25
N THR A 6 8.35 -24.34 4.94
CA THR A 6 8.28 -25.01 6.23
C THR A 6 7.15 -26.04 6.25
N HIS A 7 7.27 -27.03 7.12
CA HIS A 7 6.21 -28.02 7.38
C HIS A 7 4.96 -27.41 8.03
N HIS A 8 5.03 -26.17 8.54
CA HIS A 8 3.89 -25.43 9.09
C HIS A 8 2.84 -25.00 8.05
N ASP A 9 3.12 -25.14 6.75
CA ASP A 9 2.17 -24.92 5.66
C ASP A 9 1.76 -26.32 5.12
N PRO A 10 0.71 -26.94 5.68
CA PRO A 10 0.28 -28.27 5.27
C PRO A 10 -0.09 -28.25 3.79
N TYR A 11 0.45 -29.20 3.03
CA TYR A 11 0.31 -29.28 1.56
C TYR A 11 0.85 -28.07 0.78
N HIS A 12 1.58 -27.17 1.45
CA HIS A 12 2.22 -26.04 0.79
C HIS A 12 1.25 -25.10 0.05
N VAL A 13 0.02 -24.97 0.55
CA VAL A 13 -1.03 -24.19 -0.10
C VAL A 13 -0.68 -22.70 -0.04
N HIS A 14 -0.37 -22.19 1.15
CA HIS A 14 -0.15 -20.75 1.33
C HIS A 14 1.09 -20.27 0.56
N LYS A 15 2.18 -21.04 0.56
CA LYS A 15 3.40 -20.65 -0.18
C LYS A 15 3.15 -20.62 -1.69
N THR A 16 2.38 -21.57 -2.22
CA THR A 16 2.10 -21.69 -3.65
C THR A 16 1.21 -20.54 -4.10
N LEU A 17 0.16 -20.24 -3.32
CA LEU A 17 -0.67 -19.05 -3.52
C LEU A 17 0.16 -17.76 -3.43
N GLY A 18 1.11 -17.69 -2.50
CA GLY A 18 1.98 -16.54 -2.32
C GLY A 18 2.88 -16.28 -3.53
N LEU A 19 3.49 -17.34 -4.08
CA LEU A 19 4.29 -17.25 -5.30
C LEU A 19 3.42 -16.85 -6.50
N ALA A 20 2.26 -17.49 -6.66
CA ALA A 20 1.34 -17.18 -7.75
C ALA A 20 0.85 -15.72 -7.67
N ALA A 21 0.50 -15.22 -6.48
CA ALA A 21 0.08 -13.83 -6.29
C ALA A 21 1.22 -12.84 -6.56
N LEU A 22 2.47 -13.19 -6.20
CA LEU A 22 3.64 -12.36 -6.52
C LEU A 22 3.86 -12.26 -8.03
N LEU A 23 3.81 -13.39 -8.75
CA LEU A 23 3.91 -13.41 -10.21
C LEU A 23 2.75 -12.64 -10.86
N HIS A 24 1.54 -12.79 -10.33
CA HIS A 24 0.38 -12.02 -10.78
C HIS A 24 0.57 -10.51 -10.55
N PHE A 25 1.11 -10.07 -9.41
CA PHE A 25 1.46 -8.66 -9.22
C PHE A 25 2.48 -8.16 -10.23
N LEU A 26 3.55 -8.92 -10.48
CA LEU A 26 4.58 -8.53 -11.45
C LEU A 26 3.98 -8.38 -12.85
N LEU A 27 3.12 -9.32 -13.27
CA LEU A 27 2.37 -9.23 -14.52
C LEU A 27 1.51 -7.98 -14.55
N ARG A 28 0.68 -7.74 -13.52
CA ARG A 28 -0.25 -6.60 -13.47
C ARG A 28 0.46 -5.25 -13.45
N ILE A 29 1.59 -5.14 -12.76
CA ILE A 29 2.42 -3.93 -12.75
C ILE A 29 3.08 -3.73 -14.12
N ALA A 30 3.58 -4.80 -14.76
CA ALA A 30 4.14 -4.71 -16.11
C ALA A 30 3.08 -4.27 -17.13
N CYS A 31 1.88 -4.87 -17.10
CA CYS A 31 0.73 -4.45 -17.90
C CYS A 31 0.40 -2.98 -17.67
N PHE A 32 0.41 -2.51 -16.42
CA PHE A 32 0.16 -1.12 -16.10
C PHE A 32 1.16 -0.17 -16.77
N PHE A 33 2.46 -0.44 -16.66
CA PHE A 33 3.48 0.41 -17.29
C PHE A 33 3.43 0.35 -18.83
N TRP A 34 3.08 -0.80 -19.39
CA TRP A 34 3.04 -1.01 -20.85
C TRP A 34 1.78 -0.43 -21.50
N THR A 35 0.62 -0.65 -20.89
CA THR A 35 -0.71 -0.35 -21.48
C THR A 35 -1.41 0.82 -20.80
N GLY A 36 -0.96 1.23 -19.61
CA GLY A 36 -1.66 2.21 -18.78
C GLY A 36 -2.73 1.62 -17.84
N SER A 37 -2.98 0.31 -17.91
CA SER A 37 -3.91 -0.39 -17.01
C SER A 37 -3.29 -1.69 -16.52
N ALA A 38 -3.52 -2.05 -15.26
CA ALA A 38 -3.17 -3.38 -14.77
C ALA A 38 -4.01 -4.49 -15.42
N PHE A 39 -5.16 -4.12 -15.99
CA PHE A 39 -6.10 -5.03 -16.65
C PHE A 39 -6.32 -4.52 -18.08
N ALA A 40 -5.59 -5.10 -19.04
CA ALA A 40 -5.62 -4.64 -20.42
C ALA A 40 -6.95 -4.95 -21.10
N THR A 41 -7.36 -4.08 -22.04
CA THR A 41 -8.50 -4.33 -22.92
C THR A 41 -8.25 -5.57 -23.77
N GLY A 42 -9.16 -6.54 -23.71
CA GLY A 42 -9.07 -7.81 -24.46
C GLY A 42 -8.65 -9.02 -23.62
N GLU A 43 -8.24 -8.85 -22.36
CA GLU A 43 -8.05 -10.00 -21.47
C GLU A 43 -9.40 -10.66 -21.14
N PRO A 44 -9.49 -12.00 -21.12
CA PRO A 44 -10.70 -12.69 -20.71
C PRO A 44 -11.08 -12.32 -19.26
N LEU A 45 -12.29 -11.79 -19.07
CA LEU A 45 -12.77 -11.29 -17.78
C LEU A 45 -12.73 -12.33 -16.65
N TRP A 46 -13.00 -13.60 -16.98
CA TRP A 46 -12.92 -14.68 -16.01
C TRP A 46 -11.49 -14.90 -15.50
N LEU A 47 -10.49 -14.74 -16.38
CA LEU A 47 -9.08 -14.96 -16.05
C LEU A 47 -8.53 -13.82 -15.19
N THR A 48 -8.86 -12.57 -15.53
CA THR A 48 -8.51 -11.40 -14.71
C THR A 48 -9.17 -11.48 -13.33
N SER A 49 -10.45 -11.85 -13.29
CA SER A 49 -11.19 -12.03 -12.03
C SER A 49 -10.62 -13.17 -11.18
N ALA A 50 -10.27 -14.32 -11.79
CA ALA A 50 -9.61 -15.41 -11.09
C ALA A 50 -8.24 -14.98 -10.52
N GLY A 51 -7.47 -14.21 -11.29
CA GLY A 51 -6.20 -13.63 -10.84
C GLY A 51 -6.36 -12.67 -9.66
N VAL A 52 -7.44 -11.89 -9.60
CA VAL A 52 -7.76 -11.05 -8.44
C VAL A 52 -8.22 -11.89 -7.24
N LEU A 53 -9.06 -12.90 -7.46
CA LEU A 53 -9.52 -13.82 -6.41
C LEU A 53 -8.38 -14.58 -5.74
N LEU A 54 -7.33 -14.92 -6.49
CA LEU A 54 -6.10 -15.51 -5.96
C LEU A 54 -5.54 -14.72 -4.77
N HIS A 55 -5.57 -13.38 -4.82
CA HIS A 55 -5.13 -12.53 -3.70
C HIS A 55 -6.05 -12.66 -2.49
N GLY A 56 -7.35 -12.81 -2.68
CA GLY A 56 -8.30 -13.08 -1.60
C GLY A 56 -8.00 -14.42 -0.93
N VAL A 57 -7.91 -15.49 -1.73
CA VAL A 57 -7.61 -16.85 -1.24
C VAL A 57 -6.26 -16.90 -0.53
N LEU A 58 -5.24 -16.19 -1.05
CA LEU A 58 -3.95 -16.02 -0.36
C LEU A 58 -4.14 -15.42 1.04
N SER A 59 -4.88 -14.32 1.18
CA SER A 59 -5.09 -13.69 2.48
C SER A 59 -5.80 -14.64 3.47
N PHE A 60 -6.85 -15.34 3.04
CA PHE A 60 -7.57 -16.29 3.91
C PHE A 60 -6.75 -17.54 4.25
N SER A 61 -5.94 -18.06 3.33
CA SER A 61 -5.08 -19.22 3.60
C SER A 61 -4.05 -18.97 4.72
N SER A 62 -3.75 -17.71 5.06
CA SER A 62 -2.90 -17.37 6.21
C SER A 62 -3.49 -17.79 7.57
N LEU A 63 -4.80 -18.10 7.64
CA LEU A 63 -5.45 -18.63 8.83
C LEU A 63 -5.02 -20.06 9.14
N LEU A 64 -4.56 -20.81 8.14
CA LEU A 64 -4.00 -22.17 8.31
C LEU A 64 -2.65 -22.15 9.03
N LEU A 65 -1.97 -21.00 9.05
CA LEU A 65 -0.64 -20.87 9.62
C LEU A 65 -0.69 -20.54 11.11
N PRO A 66 0.12 -21.24 11.94
CA PRO A 66 0.22 -20.93 13.36
C PRO A 66 0.93 -19.59 13.59
N LEU A 67 0.34 -18.75 14.44
CA LEU A 67 0.92 -17.49 14.90
C LEU A 67 1.33 -17.58 16.37
N PRO A 68 2.37 -16.83 16.78
CA PRO A 68 2.65 -16.62 18.19
C PRO A 68 1.44 -16.00 18.90
N THR A 69 1.14 -16.49 20.11
CA THR A 69 0.06 -15.95 20.95
C THR A 69 0.45 -14.62 21.59
N LYS A 70 1.73 -14.45 21.94
CA LYS A 70 2.28 -13.22 22.50
C LYS A 70 2.93 -12.38 21.40
N ARG A 71 2.64 -11.08 21.43
CA ARG A 71 3.24 -10.11 20.51
C ARG A 71 4.72 -9.92 20.83
N ASN A 72 5.53 -9.91 19.78
CA ASN A 72 6.93 -9.49 19.89
C ASN A 72 7.04 -8.00 19.55
N PHE A 73 7.60 -7.21 20.46
CA PHE A 73 7.83 -5.78 20.30
C PHE A 73 9.26 -5.45 19.85
N SER A 74 10.18 -6.42 19.75
CA SER A 74 11.56 -6.18 19.35
C SER A 74 11.78 -6.13 17.84
N ALA A 75 10.88 -6.75 17.06
CA ALA A 75 11.00 -6.82 15.61
C ALA A 75 9.62 -6.75 14.92
N PRO A 76 9.53 -6.25 13.66
CA PRO A 76 8.29 -6.28 12.89
C PRO A 76 7.89 -7.73 12.57
N MET A 77 7.04 -8.30 13.41
CA MET A 77 6.58 -9.69 13.29
C MET A 77 5.07 -9.72 13.11
N ILE A 78 4.52 -10.78 12.53
CA ILE A 78 3.07 -10.94 12.38
C ILE A 78 2.42 -11.44 13.68
N TRP A 79 1.26 -10.89 14.06
CA TRP A 79 0.43 -11.32 15.20
C TRP A 79 -1.07 -11.32 14.82
N PRO A 80 -1.97 -11.86 15.67
CA PRO A 80 -3.37 -12.08 15.31
C PRO A 80 -4.13 -10.83 14.82
N GLU A 81 -4.04 -9.69 15.52
CA GLU A 81 -4.69 -8.43 15.11
C GLU A 81 -4.20 -8.00 13.71
N PHE A 82 -2.88 -7.96 13.48
CA PHE A 82 -2.32 -7.57 12.18
C PHE A 82 -2.76 -8.51 11.05
N ARG A 83 -2.77 -9.83 11.29
CA ARG A 83 -3.22 -10.81 10.28
C ARG A 83 -4.67 -10.53 9.88
N LEU A 84 -5.55 -10.37 10.85
CA LEU A 84 -6.98 -10.15 10.60
C LEU A 84 -7.23 -8.79 9.91
N HIS A 85 -6.51 -7.73 10.30
CA HIS A 85 -6.54 -6.44 9.58
C HIS A 85 -6.10 -6.58 8.13
N SER A 86 -5.00 -7.29 7.87
CA SER A 86 -4.50 -7.54 6.50
C SER A 86 -5.54 -8.29 5.66
N ILE A 87 -6.20 -9.31 6.23
CA ILE A 87 -7.30 -10.04 5.57
C ILE A 87 -8.46 -9.10 5.23
N ILE A 88 -8.94 -8.31 6.19
CA ILE A 88 -10.08 -7.39 6.01
C ILE A 88 -9.77 -6.37 4.91
N PHE A 89 -8.60 -5.71 4.98
CA PHE A 89 -8.24 -4.69 4.00
C PHE A 89 -7.97 -5.30 2.61
N ALA A 90 -7.34 -6.47 2.53
CA ALA A 90 -7.19 -7.17 1.26
C ALA A 90 -8.55 -7.56 0.68
N SER A 91 -9.46 -8.07 1.51
CA SER A 91 -10.80 -8.49 1.06
C SER A 91 -11.60 -7.33 0.49
N ARG A 92 -11.53 -6.13 1.10
CA ARG A 92 -12.12 -4.92 0.53
C ARG A 92 -11.60 -4.65 -0.87
N HIS A 93 -10.29 -4.67 -1.08
CA HIS A 93 -9.69 -4.36 -2.37
C HIS A 93 -9.97 -5.45 -3.42
N VAL A 94 -9.97 -6.72 -3.04
CA VAL A 94 -10.39 -7.84 -3.91
C VAL A 94 -11.84 -7.64 -4.34
N LEU A 95 -12.75 -7.43 -3.39
CA LEU A 95 -14.18 -7.20 -3.66
C LEU A 95 -14.38 -6.01 -4.59
N CYS A 96 -13.81 -4.85 -4.25
CA CYS A 96 -13.97 -3.64 -5.06
C CYS A 96 -13.39 -3.79 -6.46
N THR A 97 -12.22 -4.44 -6.59
CA THR A 97 -11.61 -4.69 -7.90
C THR A 97 -12.51 -5.60 -8.75
N LEU A 98 -13.04 -6.68 -8.17
CA LEU A 98 -13.95 -7.59 -8.87
C LEU A 98 -15.25 -6.90 -9.29
N LEU A 99 -15.87 -6.14 -8.40
CA LEU A 99 -17.09 -5.38 -8.72
C LEU A 99 -16.85 -4.36 -9.82
N THR A 100 -15.70 -3.69 -9.83
CA THR A 100 -15.33 -2.73 -10.87
C THR A 100 -15.01 -3.42 -12.20
N LEU A 101 -14.23 -4.51 -12.19
CA LEU A 101 -13.89 -5.30 -13.38
C LEU A 101 -15.11 -5.90 -14.07
N ASN A 102 -16.06 -6.41 -13.29
CA ASN A 102 -17.25 -7.08 -13.81
C ASN A 102 -18.43 -6.13 -14.01
N HIS A 103 -18.22 -4.80 -13.88
CA HIS A 103 -19.27 -3.79 -13.98
C HIS A 103 -20.49 -4.10 -13.09
N ALA A 104 -20.25 -4.68 -11.91
CA ALA A 104 -21.27 -5.22 -11.02
C ALA A 104 -21.70 -4.23 -9.92
N TRP A 105 -21.19 -3.00 -9.94
CA TRP A 105 -21.72 -1.93 -9.08
C TRP A 105 -23.14 -1.54 -9.53
N PRO A 106 -24.05 -1.17 -8.61
CA PRO A 106 -25.36 -0.67 -8.99
C PRO A 106 -25.26 0.54 -9.93
N THR A 107 -26.13 0.58 -10.93
CA THR A 107 -26.20 1.69 -11.91
C THR A 107 -26.97 2.89 -11.37
N ASN A 108 -27.95 2.68 -10.49
CA ASN A 108 -28.67 3.76 -9.82
C ASN A 108 -27.72 4.54 -8.88
N LEU A 109 -27.70 5.87 -9.00
CA LEU A 109 -26.81 6.76 -8.25
C LEU A 109 -26.83 6.51 -6.73
N TYR A 110 -28.03 6.46 -6.13
CA TYR A 110 -28.17 6.30 -4.68
C TYR A 110 -27.79 4.89 -4.24
N ALA A 111 -28.18 3.86 -4.99
CA ALA A 111 -27.79 2.49 -4.72
C ALA A 111 -26.27 2.30 -4.84
N HIS A 112 -25.63 2.95 -5.81
CA HIS A 112 -24.18 2.94 -5.99
C HIS A 112 -23.47 3.56 -4.78
N ALA A 113 -23.88 4.78 -4.39
CA ALA A 113 -23.30 5.47 -3.25
C ALA A 113 -23.45 4.65 -1.95
N LEU A 114 -24.65 4.09 -1.72
CA LEU A 114 -24.93 3.23 -0.58
C LEU A 114 -24.08 1.96 -0.60
N ALA A 115 -23.93 1.29 -1.74
CA ALA A 115 -23.09 0.09 -1.84
C ALA A 115 -21.62 0.40 -1.49
N LYS A 116 -21.07 1.51 -2.00
CA LYS A 116 -19.71 1.96 -1.67
C LYS A 116 -19.57 2.30 -0.18
N LEU A 117 -20.56 2.98 0.40
CA LEU A 117 -20.56 3.31 1.82
C LEU A 117 -20.58 2.06 2.68
N THR A 118 -21.43 1.08 2.34
CA THR A 118 -21.53 -0.20 3.05
C THR A 118 -20.19 -0.94 3.05
N VAL A 119 -19.49 -1.00 1.93
CA VAL A 119 -18.16 -1.62 1.86
C VAL A 119 -17.15 -0.90 2.76
N VAL A 120 -17.11 0.45 2.72
CA VAL A 120 -16.18 1.25 3.53
C VAL A 120 -16.48 1.13 5.02
N ILE A 121 -17.72 1.37 5.44
CA ILE A 121 -18.14 1.32 6.83
C ILE A 121 -18.03 -0.11 7.37
N GLY A 122 -18.45 -1.11 6.60
CA GLY A 122 -18.30 -2.52 6.95
C GLY A 122 -16.83 -2.89 7.20
N THR A 123 -15.92 -2.44 6.33
CA THR A 123 -14.46 -2.66 6.52
C THR A 123 -13.97 -1.98 7.80
N VAL A 124 -14.36 -0.72 8.04
CA VAL A 124 -13.95 0.02 9.25
C VAL A 124 -14.47 -0.64 10.52
N LYS A 125 -15.75 -1.07 10.54
CA LYS A 125 -16.36 -1.76 11.67
C LYS A 125 -15.74 -3.13 11.93
N ALA A 126 -15.44 -3.90 10.89
CA ALA A 126 -14.71 -5.16 11.02
C ALA A 126 -13.31 -4.94 11.62
N ALA A 127 -12.58 -3.92 11.17
CA ALA A 127 -11.27 -3.59 11.72
C ALA A 127 -11.34 -3.09 13.19
N GLU A 128 -12.39 -2.35 13.56
CA GLU A 128 -12.67 -1.99 14.96
C GLU A 128 -12.86 -3.22 15.82
N TYR A 129 -13.75 -4.11 15.42
CA TYR A 129 -14.05 -5.34 16.14
C TYR A 129 -12.79 -6.18 16.37
N VAL A 130 -11.94 -6.32 15.34
CA VAL A 130 -10.65 -7.00 15.48
C VAL A 130 -9.74 -6.30 16.47
N THR A 131 -9.66 -4.96 16.42
CA THR A 131 -8.85 -4.17 17.35
C THR A 131 -9.34 -4.32 18.80
N GLU A 132 -10.65 -4.31 19.01
CA GLU A 132 -11.26 -4.48 20.33
C GLU A 132 -11.00 -5.87 20.91
N ARG A 133 -11.01 -6.91 20.05
CA ARG A 133 -10.88 -8.30 20.49
C ARG A 133 -9.44 -8.78 20.62
N PHE A 134 -8.56 -8.35 19.72
CA PHE A 134 -7.19 -8.86 19.60
C PHE A 134 -6.11 -7.79 19.79
N GLY A 135 -6.50 -6.52 19.86
CA GLY A 135 -5.56 -5.42 19.98
C GLY A 135 -5.08 -5.18 21.40
N ASP A 136 -3.91 -4.54 21.49
CA ASP A 136 -3.35 -4.05 22.75
C ASP A 136 -3.77 -2.59 22.96
N LYS A 137 -4.45 -2.32 24.08
CA LYS A 137 -4.97 -0.99 24.44
C LYS A 137 -3.83 0.02 24.69
N ALA A 138 -2.68 -0.44 25.18
CA ALA A 138 -1.50 0.39 25.42
C ALA A 138 -0.68 0.55 24.14
N ASN A 139 -0.49 -0.53 23.39
CA ASN A 139 0.41 -0.55 22.24
C ASN A 139 -0.31 -0.94 20.94
N ARG A 140 -0.96 0.02 20.28
CA ARG A 140 -1.67 -0.26 19.01
C ARG A 140 -0.75 -0.71 17.88
N THR A 141 -1.27 -1.56 17.00
CA THR A 141 -0.53 -2.28 15.95
C THR A 141 0.42 -1.43 15.10
N THR A 142 -0.07 -0.34 14.52
CA THR A 142 0.75 0.54 13.66
C THR A 142 1.61 1.51 14.44
N ASN A 143 1.22 1.86 15.66
CA ASN A 143 1.91 2.85 16.49
C ASN A 143 3.13 2.28 17.20
N SER A 144 3.16 0.96 17.40
CA SER A 144 4.21 0.23 18.15
C SER A 144 4.99 -0.74 17.26
N MET A 145 5.01 -0.51 15.94
CA MET A 145 5.94 -1.22 15.06
C MET A 145 7.37 -0.82 15.43
N PRO A 146 8.27 -1.77 15.72
CA PRO A 146 9.63 -1.43 16.12
C PRO A 146 10.46 -0.95 14.93
N TYR A 147 11.19 0.16 15.17
CA TYR A 147 12.12 0.75 14.23
C TYR A 147 13.57 0.49 14.68
N PRO A 148 14.54 0.44 13.76
CA PRO A 148 15.95 0.44 14.11
C PRO A 148 16.32 1.64 14.98
N ALA A 149 17.31 1.46 15.86
CA ALA A 149 17.82 2.53 16.73
C ALA A 149 18.41 3.73 15.96
N SER A 150 18.77 3.53 14.68
CA SER A 150 19.27 4.61 13.82
C SER A 150 18.19 5.61 13.41
N ILE A 151 16.91 5.26 13.51
CA ILE A 151 15.79 6.11 13.09
C ILE A 151 15.28 6.91 14.30
N SER A 152 15.39 8.23 14.22
CA SER A 152 14.98 9.16 15.27
C SER A 152 13.47 9.11 15.52
N GLN A 153 13.02 9.56 16.70
CA GLN A 153 11.59 9.58 17.01
C GLN A 153 10.78 10.45 16.04
N GLU A 154 11.36 11.57 15.58
CA GLU A 154 10.72 12.45 14.60
C GLU A 154 10.55 11.74 13.25
N GLU A 155 11.58 11.05 12.77
CA GLU A 155 11.52 10.24 11.55
C GLU A 155 10.47 9.13 11.67
N GLN A 156 10.42 8.45 12.83
CA GLN A 156 9.38 7.43 13.09
C GLN A 156 7.97 8.01 13.03
N LEU A 157 7.75 9.21 13.58
CA LEU A 157 6.45 9.89 13.52
C LEU A 157 6.08 10.27 12.08
N ALA A 158 7.03 10.77 11.29
CA ALA A 158 6.83 11.07 9.88
C ALA A 158 6.44 9.82 9.08
N ILE A 159 7.17 8.71 9.27
CA ILE A 159 6.86 7.43 8.61
C ILE A 159 5.48 6.91 9.02
N LYS A 160 5.14 6.94 10.31
CA LYS A 160 3.81 6.52 10.81
C LYS A 160 2.70 7.38 10.19
N ARG A 161 2.92 8.68 10.03
CA ARG A 161 1.97 9.59 9.39
C ARG A 161 1.78 9.24 7.91
N GLU A 162 2.84 8.89 7.19
CA GLU A 162 2.73 8.40 5.81
C GLU A 162 1.98 7.07 5.70
N TYR A 163 2.21 6.14 6.63
CA TYR A 163 1.44 4.88 6.65
C TYR A 163 -0.05 5.14 6.86
N ALA A 164 -0.40 6.04 7.78
CA ALA A 164 -1.79 6.44 7.98
C ALA A 164 -2.39 7.10 6.72
N ARG A 165 -1.64 8.02 6.08
CA ARG A 165 -2.06 8.65 4.81
C ARG A 165 -2.34 7.61 3.73
N ALA A 166 -1.46 6.61 3.58
CA ALA A 166 -1.63 5.55 2.60
C ALA A 166 -2.85 4.66 2.89
N GLN A 167 -3.19 4.39 4.16
CA GLN A 167 -4.40 3.64 4.52
C GLN A 167 -5.69 4.36 4.08
N PHE A 168 -5.74 5.68 4.27
CA PHE A 168 -6.85 6.51 3.78
C PHE A 168 -6.87 6.55 2.25
N GLY A 169 -5.72 6.77 1.61
CA GLY A 169 -5.58 6.76 0.15
C GLY A 169 -6.05 5.45 -0.46
N ALA A 170 -5.67 4.31 0.12
CA ALA A 170 -6.14 2.98 -0.29
C ALA A 170 -7.66 2.85 -0.16
N THR A 171 -8.26 3.37 0.92
CA THR A 171 -9.71 3.32 1.10
C THR A 171 -10.46 4.15 0.05
N VAL A 172 -9.95 5.33 -0.28
CA VAL A 172 -10.47 6.14 -1.40
C VAL A 172 -10.30 5.35 -2.72
N GLY A 173 -9.10 4.80 -2.95
CA GLY A 173 -8.76 3.97 -4.12
C GLY A 173 -9.74 2.82 -4.37
N ALA A 174 -10.17 2.13 -3.31
CA ALA A 174 -11.15 1.05 -3.40
C ALA A 174 -12.53 1.50 -3.91
N CYS A 175 -12.88 2.77 -3.76
CA CYS A 175 -14.19 3.29 -4.14
C CYS A 175 -14.23 3.81 -5.58
N LEU A 176 -13.08 4.04 -6.21
CA LEU A 176 -12.97 4.69 -7.50
C LEU A 176 -13.33 3.72 -8.65
N PRO A 177 -13.86 4.22 -9.78
CA PRO A 177 -14.31 3.40 -10.91
C PRO A 177 -13.15 2.95 -11.81
N ASP A 178 -12.00 2.61 -11.22
CA ASP A 178 -10.83 2.11 -11.94
C ASP A 178 -10.33 0.84 -11.23
N PRO A 179 -10.29 -0.31 -11.93
CA PRO A 179 -9.89 -1.57 -11.31
C PRO A 179 -8.41 -1.59 -10.97
N THR A 180 -7.54 -0.87 -11.70
CA THR A 180 -6.11 -0.75 -11.39
C THR A 180 -5.91 -0.03 -10.06
N ILE A 181 -6.62 1.08 -9.84
CA ILE A 181 -6.53 1.87 -8.60
C ILE A 181 -7.13 1.11 -7.41
N ALA A 182 -8.21 0.34 -7.64
CA ALA A 182 -8.76 -0.54 -6.63
C ALA A 182 -7.83 -1.73 -6.32
N PHE A 183 -7.05 -2.21 -7.28
CA PHE A 183 -6.19 -3.40 -7.14
C PHE A 183 -4.83 -3.09 -6.48
N LEU A 184 -4.14 -2.04 -6.94
CA LEU A 184 -2.75 -1.78 -6.57
C LEU A 184 -2.47 -1.68 -5.05
N PRO A 185 -3.37 -1.13 -4.21
CA PRO A 185 -3.17 -1.16 -2.76
C PRO A 185 -3.07 -2.56 -2.14
N LEU A 186 -3.48 -3.62 -2.84
CA LEU A 186 -3.23 -5.00 -2.39
C LEU A 186 -1.73 -5.28 -2.24
N LEU A 187 -0.87 -4.66 -3.06
CA LEU A 187 0.57 -4.86 -3.00
C LEU A 187 1.14 -4.52 -1.62
N PRO A 188 1.01 -3.28 -1.10
CA PRO A 188 1.48 -2.97 0.25
C PRO A 188 0.76 -3.77 1.35
N ILE A 189 -0.52 -4.09 1.17
CA ILE A 189 -1.29 -4.87 2.16
C ILE A 189 -0.74 -6.30 2.32
N GLN A 190 -0.34 -6.94 1.22
CA GLN A 190 0.14 -8.33 1.22
C GLN A 190 1.65 -8.46 1.36
N ILE A 191 2.42 -7.47 0.89
CA ILE A 191 3.88 -7.48 1.08
C ILE A 191 4.24 -7.30 2.56
N ALA A 192 3.47 -6.54 3.34
CA ALA A 192 3.74 -6.33 4.76
C ALA A 192 3.79 -7.65 5.58
N PRO A 193 2.76 -8.52 5.59
CA PRO A 193 2.84 -9.82 6.29
C PRO A 193 3.92 -10.74 5.72
N PHE A 194 4.22 -10.67 4.43
CA PHE A 194 5.33 -11.40 3.83
C PHE A 194 6.68 -10.94 4.40
N LEU A 195 6.94 -9.63 4.43
CA LEU A 195 8.16 -9.05 5.00
C LEU A 195 8.26 -9.34 6.50
N MET A 196 7.17 -9.29 7.26
CA MET A 196 7.17 -9.71 8.67
C MET A 196 7.53 -11.20 8.84
N THR A 197 7.14 -12.05 7.89
CA THR A 197 7.54 -13.45 7.87
C THR A 197 9.04 -13.61 7.57
N LEU A 198 9.59 -12.79 6.67
CA LEU A 198 11.04 -12.76 6.42
C LEU A 198 11.83 -12.28 7.64
N VAL A 199 11.36 -11.25 8.33
CA VAL A 199 11.93 -10.77 9.60
C VAL A 199 11.91 -11.89 10.64
N ARG A 200 10.75 -12.53 10.86
CA ARG A 200 10.59 -13.68 11.78
C ARG A 200 11.57 -14.82 11.47
N LYS A 201 11.87 -15.06 10.20
CA LYS A 201 12.80 -16.11 9.75
C LYS A 201 14.27 -15.68 9.75
N GLY A 202 14.57 -14.45 10.19
CA GLY A 202 15.92 -13.88 10.19
C GLY A 202 16.50 -13.71 8.80
N LYS A 203 15.66 -13.49 7.77
CA LYS A 203 16.09 -13.28 6.38
C LYS A 203 16.36 -11.82 6.07
N ILE A 204 15.65 -10.91 6.73
CA ILE A 204 15.82 -9.46 6.62
C ILE A 204 15.70 -8.83 8.01
N GLY A 205 16.27 -7.63 8.17
CA GLY A 205 16.12 -6.83 9.40
C GLY A 205 14.91 -5.88 9.34
N ALA A 206 14.67 -5.17 10.44
CA ALA A 206 13.59 -4.17 10.54
C ALA A 206 13.75 -3.02 9.52
N ILE A 207 14.98 -2.58 9.25
CA ILE A 207 15.24 -1.52 8.26
C ILE A 207 14.81 -1.96 6.84
N SER A 208 15.15 -3.19 6.45
CA SER A 208 14.76 -3.75 5.15
C SER A 208 13.25 -3.93 5.05
N TYR A 209 12.59 -4.33 6.14
CA TYR A 209 11.12 -4.36 6.21
C TYR A 209 10.53 -2.98 5.88
N HIS A 210 10.98 -1.93 6.57
CA HIS A 210 10.46 -0.58 6.36
C HIS A 210 10.79 -0.05 4.95
N ALA A 211 12.01 -0.29 4.45
CA ALA A 211 12.44 0.17 3.13
C ALA A 211 11.59 -0.42 2.00
N VAL A 212 11.38 -1.75 2.00
CA VAL A 212 10.59 -2.44 0.97
C VAL A 212 9.10 -2.11 1.12
N TYR A 213 8.59 -2.04 2.35
CA TYR A 213 7.20 -1.68 2.58
C TYR A 213 6.90 -0.25 2.13
N VAL A 214 7.76 0.71 2.47
CA VAL A 214 7.66 2.09 1.99
C VAL A 214 7.69 2.16 0.46
N PHE A 215 8.60 1.45 -0.18
CA PHE A 215 8.67 1.39 -1.64
C PHE A 215 7.37 0.86 -2.25
N SER A 216 6.75 -0.16 -1.65
CA SER A 216 5.45 -0.69 -2.08
C SER A 216 4.28 0.28 -1.89
N LEU A 217 4.38 1.25 -0.96
CA LEU A 217 3.39 2.32 -0.83
C LEU A 217 3.61 3.40 -1.88
N TRP A 218 4.88 3.77 -2.12
CA TRP A 218 5.26 4.78 -3.10
C TRP A 218 4.82 4.41 -4.53
N ILE A 219 5.01 3.15 -4.94
CA ILE A 219 4.63 2.71 -6.30
C ILE A 219 3.13 2.87 -6.56
N VAL A 220 2.28 2.75 -5.53
CA VAL A 220 0.82 2.99 -5.65
C VAL A 220 0.54 4.47 -5.93
N TRP A 221 1.26 5.38 -5.27
CA TRP A 221 1.13 6.82 -5.52
C TRP A 221 1.65 7.21 -6.91
N VAL A 222 2.76 6.64 -7.35
CA VAL A 222 3.28 6.84 -8.72
C VAL A 222 2.26 6.37 -9.75
N ALA A 223 1.71 5.17 -9.57
CA ALA A 223 0.71 4.64 -10.49
C ALA A 223 -0.54 5.52 -10.54
N LEU A 224 -1.04 5.96 -9.38
CA LEU A 224 -2.15 6.92 -9.31
C LEU A 224 -1.84 8.20 -10.08
N ALA A 225 -0.67 8.80 -9.86
CA ALA A 225 -0.26 10.02 -10.55
C ALA A 225 -0.20 9.83 -12.07
N LEU A 226 0.33 8.69 -12.54
CA LEU A 226 0.38 8.37 -13.96
C LEU A 226 -1.00 8.13 -14.58
N ILE A 227 -1.94 7.50 -13.86
CA ILE A 227 -3.31 7.31 -14.34
C ILE A 227 -4.02 8.66 -14.49
N LEU A 228 -3.87 9.53 -13.50
CA LEU A 228 -4.46 10.88 -13.52
C LEU A 228 -3.83 11.80 -14.56
N TRP A 229 -2.56 11.58 -14.87
CA TRP A 229 -1.88 12.28 -15.97
C TRP A 229 -2.42 11.84 -17.35
N ARG A 230 -2.82 10.58 -17.49
CA ARG A 230 -3.27 10.00 -18.77
C ARG A 230 -4.77 10.13 -19.05
N ARG A 231 -5.61 10.22 -18.01
CA ARG A 231 -7.07 10.30 -18.19
C ARG A 231 -7.54 11.70 -18.61
N GLN A 232 -8.58 11.74 -19.45
CA GLN A 232 -9.26 12.98 -19.86
C GLN A 232 -10.06 13.62 -18.70
N GLU A 233 -10.43 14.88 -18.89
CA GLU A 233 -10.78 15.91 -17.89
C GLU A 233 -11.88 15.55 -16.87
N ASN A 234 -12.87 14.73 -17.24
CA ASN A 234 -14.01 14.40 -16.37
C ASN A 234 -13.63 13.43 -15.23
N ASP A 235 -12.69 12.51 -15.47
CA ASP A 235 -12.25 11.54 -14.45
C ASP A 235 -11.30 12.19 -13.43
N THR A 236 -10.44 13.10 -13.89
CA THR A 236 -9.52 13.86 -13.05
C THR A 236 -10.28 14.77 -12.07
N THR A 237 -11.39 15.36 -12.52
CA THR A 237 -12.25 16.20 -11.67
C THR A 237 -12.92 15.39 -10.56
N PHE A 238 -13.36 14.16 -10.84
CA PHE A 238 -13.89 13.24 -9.83
C PHE A 238 -12.84 12.87 -8.78
N PHE A 239 -11.62 12.58 -9.22
CA PHE A 239 -10.50 12.31 -8.31
C PHE A 239 -10.16 13.49 -7.43
N LEU A 240 -10.08 14.69 -8.01
CA LEU A 240 -9.79 15.92 -7.27
C LEU A 240 -10.88 16.22 -6.25
N PHE A 241 -12.15 15.99 -6.58
CA PHE A 241 -13.26 16.22 -5.66
C PHE A 241 -13.38 15.14 -4.57
N ALA A 242 -13.21 13.87 -4.94
CA ALA A 242 -13.13 12.76 -3.98
C ALA A 242 -11.95 12.94 -3.01
N SER A 243 -10.87 13.58 -3.46
CA SER A 243 -9.70 13.96 -2.65
C SER A 243 -9.84 15.31 -1.94
N ALA A 244 -10.80 16.15 -2.33
CA ALA A 244 -11.01 17.50 -1.79
C ALA A 244 -11.64 17.45 -0.40
N VAL A 245 -12.53 16.48 -0.15
CA VAL A 245 -12.69 15.99 1.21
C VAL A 245 -11.36 15.33 1.50
N ALA A 246 -10.58 15.88 2.42
CA ALA A 246 -9.33 15.28 2.85
C ALA A 246 -9.58 14.47 4.13
N PRO A 247 -10.19 13.25 4.08
CA PRO A 247 -10.34 12.36 5.23
C PRO A 247 -9.10 12.29 6.12
N ILE A 248 -7.94 12.33 5.45
CA ILE A 248 -6.62 12.36 6.06
C ILE A 248 -6.46 13.56 6.99
N LYS A 249 -6.68 14.79 6.51
CA LYS A 249 -6.52 16.00 7.33
C LYS A 249 -7.55 16.05 8.45
N LEU A 250 -8.83 15.79 8.12
CA LEU A 250 -9.91 15.76 9.11
C LEU A 250 -9.61 14.75 10.24
N ARG A 251 -9.04 13.59 9.92
CA ARG A 251 -8.67 12.60 10.93
C ARG A 251 -7.39 12.96 11.68
N LEU A 252 -6.31 13.25 10.96
CA LEU A 252 -4.98 13.35 11.56
C LEU A 252 -4.74 14.70 12.26
N ASP A 253 -5.32 15.77 11.74
CA ASP A 253 -5.07 17.13 12.22
C ASP A 253 -6.21 17.61 13.14
N TYR A 254 -7.46 17.22 12.85
CA TYR A 254 -8.65 17.64 13.62
C TYR A 254 -9.29 16.54 14.46
N GLY A 255 -8.82 15.29 14.38
CA GLY A 255 -9.29 14.20 15.22
C GLY A 255 -10.73 13.73 14.96
N TRP A 256 -11.36 14.11 13.85
CA TRP A 256 -12.77 13.82 13.58
C TRP A 256 -13.09 12.32 13.60
N ASN A 257 -14.34 11.99 13.92
CA ASN A 257 -14.81 10.61 13.97
C ASN A 257 -14.71 9.97 12.56
N LYS A 258 -14.11 8.78 12.48
CA LYS A 258 -13.87 8.11 11.20
C LYS A 258 -15.15 7.72 10.45
N THR A 259 -16.20 7.31 11.16
CA THR A 259 -17.50 6.99 10.54
C THR A 259 -18.07 8.24 9.88
N PHE A 260 -18.06 9.36 10.61
CA PHE A 260 -18.52 10.63 10.08
C PHE A 260 -17.72 11.07 8.85
N ILE A 261 -16.38 11.00 8.91
CA ILE A 261 -15.51 11.31 7.78
C ILE A 261 -15.88 10.48 6.54
N TRP A 262 -16.09 9.17 6.69
CA TRP A 262 -16.41 8.30 5.56
C TRP A 262 -17.82 8.52 5.02
N CYS A 263 -18.81 8.80 5.87
CA CYS A 263 -20.14 9.21 5.42
C CYS A 263 -20.09 10.52 4.63
N LEU A 264 -19.36 11.52 5.15
CA LEU A 264 -19.19 12.82 4.48
C LEU A 264 -18.47 12.66 3.15
N HIS A 265 -17.36 11.93 3.11
CA HIS A 265 -16.63 11.66 1.87
C HIS A 265 -17.51 10.94 0.85
N ASN A 266 -18.26 9.91 1.25
CA ASN A 266 -19.12 9.16 0.34
C ASN A 266 -20.27 10.03 -0.21
N PHE A 267 -20.94 10.80 0.65
CA PHE A 267 -22.00 11.72 0.25
C PHE A 267 -21.47 12.76 -0.75
N LEU A 268 -20.33 13.38 -0.46
CA LEU A 268 -19.76 14.38 -1.34
C LEU A 268 -19.30 13.76 -2.66
N ALA A 269 -18.56 12.65 -2.63
CA ALA A 269 -17.99 12.04 -3.82
C ALA A 269 -19.04 11.36 -4.72
N PHE A 270 -20.02 10.65 -4.16
CA PHE A 270 -20.93 9.80 -4.94
C PHE A 270 -22.35 10.32 -5.06
N ILE A 271 -22.74 11.37 -4.33
CA ILE A 271 -24.05 12.01 -4.48
C ILE A 271 -23.90 13.44 -4.99
N VAL A 272 -23.22 14.29 -4.22
CA VAL A 272 -23.12 15.72 -4.55
C VAL A 272 -22.38 15.90 -5.88
N PHE A 273 -21.19 15.32 -6.00
CA PHE A 273 -20.37 15.55 -7.18
C PHE A 273 -21.02 15.13 -8.51
N PRO A 274 -21.61 13.92 -8.66
CA PRO A 274 -22.33 13.57 -9.88
C PRO A 274 -23.50 14.51 -10.21
N LEU A 275 -24.21 15.00 -9.20
CA LEU A 275 -25.30 15.98 -9.40
C LEU A 275 -24.79 17.34 -9.89
N PHE A 276 -23.60 17.75 -9.46
CA PHE A 276 -22.94 18.96 -9.96
C PHE A 276 -22.37 18.77 -11.37
N LEU A 277 -21.85 17.58 -11.71
CA LEU A 277 -21.34 17.23 -13.05
C LEU A 277 -22.42 17.08 -14.13
N ALA A 278 -23.68 16.85 -13.75
CA ALA A 278 -24.79 16.86 -14.70
C ALA A 278 -24.97 18.25 -15.38
N ARG A 279 -24.19 19.26 -14.97
CA ARG A 279 -24.08 20.57 -15.62
C ARG A 279 -22.77 20.65 -16.41
N PRO A 280 -22.76 21.22 -17.64
CA PRO A 280 -21.57 21.26 -18.48
C PRO A 280 -20.41 21.97 -17.77
N LEU A 281 -19.33 21.22 -17.55
CA LEU A 281 -18.14 21.64 -16.80
C LEU A 281 -17.07 22.35 -17.64
N SER A 282 -17.41 22.82 -18.85
CA SER A 282 -16.48 23.44 -19.81
C SER A 282 -15.71 24.67 -19.30
N LYS A 283 -15.94 25.12 -18.06
CA LYS A 283 -15.22 26.23 -17.41
C LYS A 283 -14.17 25.78 -16.37
N LEU A 284 -14.02 24.48 -16.09
CA LEU A 284 -13.04 23.97 -15.12
C LEU A 284 -11.76 23.37 -15.75
N GLU A 285 -11.62 23.42 -17.07
CA GLU A 285 -10.47 22.89 -17.84
C GLU A 285 -9.09 23.24 -17.27
N PRO A 286 -8.80 24.49 -16.82
CA PRO A 286 -7.47 24.81 -16.30
C PRO A 286 -7.15 24.03 -15.01
N TYR A 287 -8.15 23.79 -14.16
CA TYR A 287 -7.95 23.27 -12.81
C TYR A 287 -7.65 21.76 -12.79
N ALA A 288 -8.11 20.99 -13.78
CA ALA A 288 -7.83 19.55 -13.88
C ALA A 288 -6.33 19.26 -14.07
N ASN A 289 -5.68 20.03 -14.95
CA ASN A 289 -4.24 19.90 -15.21
C ASN A 289 -3.38 20.31 -14.00
N TRP A 290 -3.75 21.38 -13.30
CA TRP A 290 -3.09 21.79 -12.06
C TRP A 290 -3.27 20.77 -10.92
N GLY A 291 -4.43 20.11 -10.85
CA GLY A 291 -4.69 19.08 -9.86
C GLY A 291 -3.86 17.81 -10.06
N SER A 292 -3.78 17.31 -11.30
CA SER A 292 -2.89 16.20 -11.65
C SER A 292 -1.43 16.56 -11.37
N LEU A 293 -1.00 17.77 -11.72
CA LEU A 293 0.34 18.27 -11.42
C LEU A 293 0.60 18.34 -9.91
N ALA A 294 -0.35 18.83 -9.11
CA ALA A 294 -0.23 18.85 -7.64
C ALA A 294 -0.12 17.45 -7.03
N ILE A 295 -0.84 16.45 -7.58
CA ILE A 295 -0.73 15.06 -7.14
C ILE A 295 0.63 14.47 -7.53
N VAL A 296 1.11 14.73 -8.74
CA VAL A 296 2.46 14.34 -9.18
C VAL A 296 3.52 14.98 -8.28
N ILE A 297 3.43 16.28 -8.03
CA ILE A 297 4.34 17.00 -7.12
C ILE A 297 4.26 16.40 -5.72
N LYS A 298 3.07 16.10 -5.20
CA LYS A 298 2.91 15.49 -3.88
C LYS A 298 3.51 14.09 -3.81
N ALA A 299 3.31 13.26 -4.84
CA ALA A 299 3.92 11.94 -4.95
C ALA A 299 5.46 12.04 -5.01
N ALA A 300 5.98 13.06 -5.69
CA ALA A 300 7.40 13.40 -5.70
C ALA A 300 7.89 13.93 -4.33
N CYS A 301 7.11 14.74 -3.61
CA CYS A 301 7.46 15.22 -2.27
C CYS A 301 7.44 14.09 -1.22
N GLN A 302 6.57 13.08 -1.38
CA GLN A 302 6.59 11.89 -0.53
C GLN A 302 7.90 11.09 -0.65
N VAL A 303 8.63 11.24 -1.77
CA VAL A 303 9.99 10.69 -1.92
C VAL A 303 10.91 11.17 -0.81
N GLN A 304 10.72 12.36 -0.24
CA GLN A 304 11.58 12.86 0.82
C GLN A 304 11.49 12.02 2.10
N VAL A 305 10.29 11.65 2.55
CA VAL A 305 10.12 10.75 3.72
C VAL A 305 10.65 9.35 3.42
N TYR A 306 10.52 8.90 2.17
CA TYR A 306 11.01 7.60 1.73
C TYR A 306 12.52 7.57 1.58
N SER A 307 13.12 8.69 1.20
CA SER A 307 14.56 8.88 1.10
C SER A 307 15.23 8.67 2.45
N THR A 308 14.62 9.11 3.55
CA THR A 308 15.14 8.86 4.90
C THR A 308 15.27 7.37 5.21
N VAL A 309 14.23 6.58 4.93
CA VAL A 309 14.31 5.12 5.18
C VAL A 309 15.35 4.47 4.27
N TRP A 310 15.46 4.91 3.02
CA TRP A 310 16.44 4.38 2.07
C TRP A 310 17.87 4.83 2.36
N THR A 311 18.10 6.03 2.85
CA THR A 311 19.43 6.49 3.28
C THR A 311 19.91 5.66 4.45
N HIS A 312 19.06 5.42 5.46
CA HIS A 312 19.38 4.51 6.58
C HIS A 312 19.60 3.06 6.12
N TRP A 313 18.87 2.60 5.10
CA TRP A 313 19.03 1.25 4.56
C TRP A 313 20.30 1.07 3.71
N LEU A 314 20.70 2.10 2.97
CA LEU A 314 21.89 2.11 2.11
C LEU A 314 23.16 2.55 2.85
N ALA A 315 23.02 3.25 3.98
CA ALA A 315 24.13 3.64 4.81
C ALA A 315 24.86 2.39 5.32
N PRO A 316 26.18 2.28 5.15
CA PRO A 316 26.94 1.21 5.76
C PRO A 316 26.76 1.30 7.28
N THR A 317 26.24 0.24 7.91
CA THR A 317 26.16 0.23 9.36
C THR A 317 27.57 0.16 9.91
N LYS A 318 27.90 0.94 10.95
CA LYS A 318 29.21 0.84 11.63
C LYS A 318 29.51 -0.59 12.11
N ALA A 319 28.47 -1.37 12.42
CA ALA A 319 28.58 -2.79 12.75
C ALA A 319 29.08 -3.67 11.59
N ASP A 320 28.79 -3.34 10.33
CA ASP A 320 29.35 -4.03 9.16
C ASP A 320 30.83 -3.68 8.90
N ALA A 321 31.30 -2.57 9.48
CA ALA A 321 32.69 -2.13 9.40
C ALA A 321 33.54 -2.67 10.57
N GLU A 322 32.97 -2.80 11.76
CA GLU A 322 33.67 -3.25 12.97
C GLU A 322 33.56 -4.77 13.22
N GLY A 323 32.55 -5.46 12.65
CA GLY A 323 32.32 -6.90 12.85
C GLY A 323 33.03 -7.84 11.87
N LYS A 324 33.86 -7.32 10.95
CA LYS A 324 34.58 -8.15 9.97
C LYS A 324 35.98 -8.59 10.39
N ASP A 325 36.51 -8.01 11.47
CA ASP A 325 37.87 -8.33 11.91
C ASP A 325 37.93 -9.38 13.03
N SER A 326 36.79 -9.79 13.62
CA SER A 326 36.76 -10.76 14.74
C SER A 326 36.05 -12.10 14.45
N GLU A 327 35.32 -12.26 13.34
CA GLU A 327 34.64 -13.53 12.99
C GLU A 327 34.96 -13.99 11.55
N CYS A 328 36.24 -14.23 11.27
CA CYS A 328 36.63 -15.18 10.23
C CYS A 328 36.42 -16.62 10.71
N ASN A 329 35.16 -17.05 10.84
CA ASN A 329 34.74 -18.44 10.54
C ASN A 329 33.22 -18.59 10.61
N GLY A 330 32.57 -18.65 9.43
CA GLY A 330 31.39 -19.51 9.29
C GLY A 330 30.00 -18.88 9.22
N SER A 331 29.79 -17.66 8.70
CA SER A 331 28.48 -17.35 8.08
C SER A 331 28.55 -16.29 6.99
N ARG A 332 28.31 -16.69 5.73
CA ARG A 332 28.21 -15.77 4.58
C ARG A 332 26.84 -15.08 4.61
N HIS A 333 26.79 -13.87 5.13
CA HIS A 333 25.70 -12.93 4.86
C HIS A 333 25.84 -12.38 3.43
N HIS A 334 25.00 -12.84 2.49
CA HIS A 334 24.85 -12.22 1.17
C HIS A 334 23.97 -10.97 1.29
N GLY A 335 24.61 -9.82 1.46
CA GLY A 335 23.96 -8.51 1.46
C GLY A 335 23.50 -8.11 0.05
N TRP A 336 22.19 -8.09 -0.17
CA TRP A 336 21.54 -7.62 -1.39
C TRP A 336 21.71 -6.11 -1.66
N GLY A 337 22.19 -5.33 -0.69
CA GLY A 337 22.38 -3.88 -0.80
C GLY A 337 23.41 -3.43 -1.85
N ARG A 338 24.30 -4.32 -2.32
CA ARG A 338 25.32 -3.96 -3.32
C ARG A 338 24.87 -3.98 -4.77
N VAL A 339 23.71 -4.56 -5.09
CA VAL A 339 23.22 -4.64 -6.48
C VAL A 339 22.59 -3.33 -6.95
N LEU A 340 22.02 -2.52 -6.05
CA LEU A 340 21.40 -1.23 -6.43
C LEU A 340 22.39 -0.05 -6.52
N LEU A 341 23.55 -0.11 -5.86
CA LEU A 341 24.54 0.97 -5.84
C LEU A 341 25.31 1.13 -7.17
N ARG A 342 25.17 0.20 -8.13
CA ARG A 342 25.77 0.34 -9.47
C ARG A 342 24.92 1.10 -10.48
N PHE A 343 23.66 1.42 -10.17
CA PHE A 343 22.77 2.13 -11.11
C PHE A 343 22.64 3.64 -10.83
N THR A 344 23.13 4.15 -9.70
CA THR A 344 23.04 5.58 -9.33
C THR A 344 24.35 6.36 -9.46
N ALA A 345 25.45 5.70 -9.83
CA ALA A 345 26.77 6.32 -10.02
C ALA A 345 27.16 6.37 -11.51
N SER A 346 26.34 7.01 -12.34
CA SER A 346 26.66 7.26 -13.75
C SER A 346 25.83 8.43 -14.31
N SER A 347 25.95 9.61 -13.72
CA SER A 347 25.62 10.87 -14.42
C SER A 347 26.10 12.08 -13.61
N SER A 348 26.84 12.97 -14.29
CA SER A 348 27.20 14.34 -13.90
C SER A 348 28.50 14.55 -13.12
N THR A 349 29.63 14.48 -13.84
CA THR A 349 30.73 15.43 -13.62
C THR A 349 31.09 16.06 -14.96
N SER A 350 30.49 17.21 -15.28
CA SER A 350 31.03 18.12 -16.30
C SER A 350 31.31 19.47 -15.64
N ARG A 351 32.60 19.78 -15.62
CA ARG A 351 33.24 21.01 -15.14
C ARG A 351 32.65 22.25 -15.81
N PHE A 352 32.43 23.31 -15.04
CA PHE A 352 32.55 24.68 -15.53
C PHE A 352 33.54 25.41 -14.62
N ARG A 353 34.74 25.67 -15.17
CA ARG A 353 35.71 26.63 -14.63
C ARG A 353 35.33 28.00 -15.15
N ARG A 354 35.32 29.00 -14.26
CA ARG A 354 35.32 30.42 -14.62
C ARG A 354 36.71 30.80 -15.14
N GLY A 355 36.70 31.54 -16.24
CA GLY A 355 37.76 32.36 -16.82
C GLY A 355 37.03 33.36 -17.69
#